data_AF-A0A9E2UGQ3-F1
#
_entry.id   AF-A0A9E2UGQ3-F1
#
_cell.length_a   1.000
_cell.length_b   1.000
_cell.length_c   1.000
_cell.angle_alpha   90.00
_cell.angle_beta   90.00
_cell.angle_gamma   90.00
#
_symmetry.space_group_name_H-M   'P 1'
#
loop_
_entity.id
_entity.type
_entity.pdbx_description
1 polymer ?
#
loop_
_entity_poly.entity_id
_entity_poly.type
_entity_poly.pdbx_seq_one_letter_code
_entity_poly.pdbx_strand_id
1 'polypeptide(L)'
;MRRREFMLLLGAIMTAAHPVCPQQRAMPVVGYLSVFSPPIDPGEIGRGAVLQGLKETGFVEGQNMSIERRWAEGHYDRLPAMAADLVSRKVDLIVTIGGTPPALAAKN
;
A
#
# COMPACT_ATOMS: atom_id res chain seq x y z
N MET A 1 -39.04 52.41 -16.70
CA MET A 1 -38.43 51.50 -17.69
C MET A 1 -37.16 52.18 -18.19
N ARG A 2 -35.98 51.60 -18.38
CA ARG A 2 -35.36 50.29 -18.14
C ARG A 2 -33.87 50.49 -18.55
N ARG A 3 -32.93 49.79 -17.90
CA ARG A 3 -31.52 49.54 -18.31
C ARG A 3 -30.46 50.55 -17.82
N ARG A 4 -30.29 50.83 -16.54
CA ARG A 4 -29.37 50.11 -15.61
C ARG A 4 -28.57 48.94 -16.22
N GLU A 5 -27.30 48.82 -15.79
CA GLU A 5 -26.53 47.55 -15.75
C GLU A 5 -25.83 47.03 -17.01
N PHE A 6 -24.91 47.78 -17.64
CA PHE A 6 -24.01 47.11 -18.61
C PHE A 6 -22.51 47.39 -18.52
N MET A 7 -22.05 48.25 -17.61
CA MET A 7 -20.61 48.57 -17.51
C MET A 7 -20.04 48.37 -16.10
N LEU A 8 -20.42 47.28 -15.44
CA LEU A 8 -19.77 46.76 -14.22
C LEU A 8 -19.29 45.31 -14.41
N LEU A 9 -18.87 44.93 -15.62
CA LEU A 9 -18.47 43.54 -15.95
C LEU A 9 -17.08 43.47 -16.57
N LEU A 10 -16.05 43.80 -15.82
CA LEU A 10 -14.66 43.35 -16.07
C LEU A 10 -13.89 43.54 -14.75
N GLY A 11 -13.48 42.53 -13.99
CA GLY A 11 -13.62 41.09 -14.07
C GLY A 11 -13.02 40.60 -12.75
N ALA A 12 -13.87 40.18 -11.82
CA ALA A 12 -13.40 39.57 -10.58
C ALA A 12 -12.77 38.22 -10.93
N ILE A 13 -11.45 38.14 -10.86
CA ILE A 13 -10.71 36.88 -10.96
C ILE A 13 -11.03 36.11 -9.68
N MET A 14 -12.09 35.31 -9.71
CA MET A 14 -12.25 34.23 -8.75
C MET A 14 -11.19 33.19 -9.09
N THR A 15 -10.05 33.25 -8.40
CA THR A 15 -9.22 32.08 -8.20
C THR A 15 -10.09 31.05 -7.49
N ALA A 16 -10.68 30.14 -8.26
CA ALA A 16 -11.33 28.97 -7.73
C ALA A 16 -10.29 28.21 -6.91
N ALA A 17 -10.31 28.40 -5.59
CA ALA A 17 -9.60 27.54 -4.67
C ALA A 17 -10.25 26.17 -4.83
N HIS A 18 -9.62 25.30 -5.64
CA HIS A 18 -10.02 23.91 -5.68
C HIS A 18 -9.96 23.38 -4.24
N PRO A 19 -11.05 22.84 -3.69
CA PRO A 19 -10.95 22.12 -2.45
C PRO A 19 -10.03 20.93 -2.72
N VAL A 20 -8.79 21.01 -2.21
CA VAL A 20 -7.93 19.84 -2.10
C VAL A 20 -8.61 18.96 -1.08
N CYS A 21 -9.52 18.12 -1.56
CA CYS A 21 -10.04 17.04 -0.76
C CYS A 21 -8.80 16.22 -0.38
N PRO A 22 -8.44 16.07 0.91
CA PRO A 22 -7.41 15.12 1.30
C PRO A 22 -7.91 13.79 0.77
N GLN A 23 -7.27 13.30 -0.29
CA GLN A 23 -7.60 12.01 -0.86
C GLN A 23 -7.39 11.04 0.30
N GLN A 24 -8.48 10.52 0.88
CA GLN A 24 -8.42 9.51 1.93
C GLN A 24 -7.57 8.40 1.35
N ARG A 25 -6.30 8.35 1.74
CA ARG A 25 -5.36 7.37 1.24
C ARG A 25 -5.91 6.06 1.75
N ALA A 26 -6.48 5.25 0.86
CA ALA A 26 -6.91 3.91 1.20
C ALA A 26 -5.74 3.23 1.92
N MET A 27 -6.03 2.59 3.05
CA MET A 27 -4.99 2.02 3.91
C MET A 27 -4.20 0.99 3.08
N PRO A 28 -2.93 1.26 2.71
CA PRO A 28 -2.20 0.37 1.82
C PRO A 28 -2.07 -1.02 2.43
N VAL A 29 -2.20 -2.04 1.57
CA VAL A 29 -2.06 -3.44 1.91
C VAL A 29 -0.74 -3.94 1.36
N VAL A 30 0.18 -4.32 2.24
CA VAL A 30 1.47 -4.92 1.86
C VAL A 30 1.34 -6.44 1.92
N GLY A 31 1.58 -7.11 0.79
CA GLY A 31 1.80 -8.54 0.76
C GLY A 31 3.20 -8.88 1.28
N TYR A 32 3.30 -9.90 2.12
CA TYR A 32 4.57 -10.43 2.62
C TYR A 32 4.65 -11.92 2.28
N LEU A 33 5.56 -12.27 1.38
CA LEU A 33 5.75 -13.64 0.89
C LEU A 33 7.12 -14.16 1.35
N SER A 34 7.12 -15.18 2.20
CA SER A 34 8.35 -15.74 2.76
C SER A 34 8.41 -17.25 2.57
N VAL A 35 9.61 -17.75 2.26
CA VAL A 35 9.85 -19.21 2.26
C VAL A 35 10.03 -19.79 3.66
N PHE A 36 10.32 -18.95 4.65
CA PHE A 36 10.56 -19.40 6.02
C PHE A 36 9.24 -19.72 6.73
N SER A 37 9.37 -20.31 7.91
CA SER A 37 8.24 -20.46 8.85
C SER A 37 7.88 -19.12 9.47
N PRO A 38 6.62 -18.93 9.89
CA PRO A 38 6.26 -17.78 10.70
C PRO A 38 7.09 -17.76 12.00
N PRO A 39 7.45 -16.57 12.53
CA PRO A 39 8.13 -16.49 13.81
C PRO A 39 7.22 -16.96 14.95
N ILE A 40 7.84 -17.41 16.04
CA ILE A 40 7.14 -17.90 17.24
C ILE A 40 6.41 -16.75 17.96
N ASP A 41 7.06 -15.58 18.04
CA ASP A 41 6.47 -14.36 18.61
C ASP A 41 5.90 -13.48 17.48
N PRO A 42 4.60 -13.15 17.50
CA PRO A 42 4.00 -12.22 16.54
C PRO A 42 4.69 -10.85 16.49
N GLY A 43 5.32 -10.40 17.58
CA GLY A 43 6.08 -9.15 17.63
C GLY A 43 7.31 -9.14 16.72
N GLU A 44 7.92 -10.30 16.47
CA GLU A 44 9.09 -10.45 15.60
C GLU A 44 8.75 -10.26 14.12
N ILE A 45 7.49 -10.48 13.75
CA ILE A 45 7.00 -10.30 12.39
C ILE A 45 7.30 -8.87 11.90
N GLY A 46 7.11 -7.87 12.77
CA GLY A 46 7.35 -6.45 12.48
C GLY A 46 8.82 -6.00 12.55
N ARG A 47 9.75 -6.89 12.94
CA ARG A 47 11.18 -6.55 13.16
C ARG A 47 12.07 -6.81 11.95
N GLY A 48 11.52 -7.34 10.85
CA GLY A 48 12.27 -7.44 9.60
C GLY A 48 12.73 -6.06 9.13
N ALA A 49 13.97 -5.93 8.64
CA ALA A 49 14.56 -4.63 8.26
C ALA A 49 13.68 -3.81 7.30
N VAL A 50 12.95 -4.48 6.39
CA VAL A 50 12.00 -3.83 5.47
C VAL A 50 10.83 -3.19 6.23
N LEU A 51 10.21 -3.91 7.17
CA LEU A 51 9.07 -3.39 7.94
C LEU A 51 9.50 -2.31 8.94
N GLN A 52 10.69 -2.45 9.51
CA GLN A 52 11.29 -1.40 10.33
C GLN A 52 11.51 -0.12 9.50
N GLY A 53 12.05 -0.22 8.29
CA GLY A 53 12.18 0.93 7.39
C GLY A 53 10.83 1.55 6.99
N LEU A 54 9.80 0.72 6.76
CA LEU A 54 8.43 1.22 6.54
C LEU A 54 7.92 1.99 7.76
N LYS A 55 8.11 1.46 8.97
CA LYS A 55 7.73 2.15 10.21
C LYS A 55 8.45 3.49 10.37
N GLU A 56 9.75 3.53 10.11
CA GLU A 56 10.57 4.75 10.19
C GLU A 56 10.17 5.81 9.15
N THR A 57 9.61 5.39 8.01
CA THR A 57 9.07 6.28 6.98
C THR A 57 7.60 6.65 7.21
N GLY A 58 7.02 6.22 8.35
CA GLY A 58 5.67 6.58 8.77
C GLY A 58 4.59 5.57 8.39
N PHE A 59 4.93 4.41 7.85
CA PHE A 59 3.98 3.31 7.58
C PHE A 59 3.96 2.31 8.75
N VAL A 60 2.92 2.39 9.57
CA VAL A 60 2.74 1.57 10.76
C VAL A 60 1.58 0.60 10.54
N GLU A 61 1.89 -0.69 10.67
CA GLU A 61 0.88 -1.74 10.57
C GLU A 61 -0.25 -1.55 11.59
N GLY A 62 -1.49 -1.71 11.14
CA GLY A 62 -2.70 -1.57 11.94
C GLY A 62 -3.14 -0.13 12.19
N GLN A 63 -2.30 0.87 11.86
CA GLN A 63 -2.66 2.28 11.98
C GLN A 63 -2.94 2.90 10.62
N ASN A 64 -2.01 2.75 9.68
CA ASN A 64 -2.11 3.36 8.35
C ASN A 64 -1.56 2.46 7.23
N MET A 65 -1.37 1.17 7.53
CA MET A 65 -0.98 0.11 6.61
C MET A 65 -1.48 -1.22 7.16
N SER A 66 -1.81 -2.19 6.29
CA SER A 66 -2.04 -3.59 6.69
C SER A 66 -1.03 -4.51 6.01
N ILE A 67 -0.80 -5.69 6.59
CA ILE A 67 0.12 -6.69 6.03
C ILE A 67 -0.56 -8.05 5.89
N GLU A 68 -0.67 -8.52 4.66
CA GLU A 68 -1.14 -9.85 4.29
C GLU A 68 0.05 -10.81 4.17
N ARG A 69 0.09 -11.87 4.98
CA ARG A 69 1.29 -12.72 5.12
C ARG A 69 1.09 -14.10 4.55
N ARG A 70 2.08 -14.59 3.81
CA ARG A 70 2.15 -15.95 3.30
C ARG A 70 3.52 -16.53 3.64
N TRP A 71 3.50 -17.64 4.36
CA TRP A 71 4.68 -18.38 4.80
C TRP A 71 4.66 -19.75 4.14
N ALA A 72 5.71 -20.08 3.40
CA ALA A 72 5.80 -21.36 2.70
C ALA A 72 6.34 -22.49 3.59
N GLU A 73 6.95 -22.16 4.74
CA GLU A 73 7.48 -23.16 5.69
C GLU A 73 8.39 -24.18 5.00
N GLY A 74 9.26 -23.71 4.09
CA GLY A 74 10.17 -24.52 3.29
C GLY A 74 9.56 -25.18 2.03
N HIS A 75 8.26 -25.06 1.80
CA HIS A 75 7.57 -25.67 0.65
C HIS A 75 7.59 -24.71 -0.55
N TYR A 76 8.68 -24.75 -1.31
CA TYR A 76 8.91 -23.87 -2.46
C TYR A 76 7.82 -23.99 -3.55
N ASP A 77 7.24 -25.19 -3.71
CA ASP A 77 6.16 -25.48 -4.65
C ASP A 77 4.87 -24.69 -4.36
N ARG A 78 4.68 -24.22 -3.12
CA ARG A 78 3.50 -23.42 -2.72
C ARG A 78 3.65 -21.93 -3.01
N LEU A 79 4.87 -21.45 -3.28
CA LEU A 79 5.15 -20.02 -3.49
C LEU A 79 4.33 -19.41 -4.66
N PRO A 80 4.17 -20.06 -5.84
CA PRO A 80 3.39 -19.49 -6.93
C PRO A 80 1.92 -19.29 -6.56
N ALA A 81 1.29 -20.27 -5.88
CA ALA A 81 -0.09 -20.16 -5.45
C ALA A 81 -0.28 -19.05 -4.39
N MET A 82 0.68 -18.92 -3.47
CA MET A 82 0.67 -17.85 -2.46
C MET A 82 0.85 -16.46 -3.08
N ALA A 83 1.74 -16.34 -4.07
CA ALA A 83 1.91 -15.09 -4.82
C ALA A 83 0.64 -14.71 -5.58
N ALA A 84 0.00 -15.69 -6.25
CA ALA A 84 -1.26 -15.48 -6.95
C ALA A 84 -2.39 -15.04 -6.00
N ASP A 85 -2.48 -15.61 -4.80
CA ASP A 85 -3.45 -15.17 -3.78
C ASP A 85 -3.21 -13.70 -3.38
N LEU A 86 -1.96 -13.27 -3.16
CA LEU A 86 -1.64 -11.87 -2.86
C LEU A 86 -2.04 -10.92 -4.01
N VAL A 87 -1.78 -11.31 -5.26
CA VAL A 87 -2.22 -10.55 -6.44
C VAL A 87 -3.75 -10.48 -6.53
N SER A 88 -4.44 -11.59 -6.28
CA SER A 88 -5.91 -11.64 -6.30
C SER A 88 -6.55 -10.72 -5.25
N ARG A 89 -5.87 -10.56 -4.10
CA ARG A 89 -6.26 -9.65 -3.02
C ARG A 89 -5.95 -8.19 -3.30
N LYS A 90 -5.31 -7.89 -4.44
CA LYS A 90 -4.95 -6.55 -4.89
C LYS A 90 -4.10 -5.81 -3.84
N VAL A 91 -3.09 -6.47 -3.30
CA VAL A 91 -2.10 -5.80 -2.45
C VAL A 91 -1.35 -4.74 -3.25
N ASP A 92 -0.99 -3.63 -2.60
CA ASP A 92 -0.31 -2.49 -3.24
C ASP A 92 1.17 -2.76 -3.51
N LEU A 93 1.79 -3.62 -2.71
CA LEU A 93 3.20 -4.01 -2.81
C LEU A 93 3.40 -5.43 -2.29
N ILE A 94 4.27 -6.22 -2.91
CA ILE A 94 4.71 -7.53 -2.37
C ILE A 94 6.17 -7.44 -1.93
N VAL A 95 6.41 -7.72 -0.65
CA VAL A 95 7.74 -7.91 -0.07
C VAL A 95 8.05 -9.40 -0.06
N THR A 96 9.18 -9.79 -0.66
CA THR A 96 9.59 -11.19 -0.78
C THR A 96 10.81 -11.47 0.09
N ILE A 97 10.74 -12.50 0.94
CA ILE A 97 11.78 -12.87 1.90
C ILE A 97 12.22 -14.32 1.70
N GLY A 98 13.53 -14.58 1.76
CA GLY A 98 14.09 -15.91 1.52
C GLY A 98 14.75 -16.10 0.15
N GLY A 99 15.19 -15.00 -0.46
CA GLY A 99 16.01 -15.02 -1.68
C GLY A 99 15.21 -15.03 -2.98
N THR A 100 15.82 -15.58 -4.03
CA THR A 100 15.29 -15.57 -5.40
C THR A 100 13.95 -16.30 -5.58
N PRO A 101 13.68 -17.46 -4.95
CA PRO A 101 12.47 -18.23 -5.28
C PRO A 101 11.15 -17.50 -4.97
N PRO A 102 10.96 -16.85 -3.81
CA PRO A 102 9.78 -16.02 -3.56
C PRO A 102 9.68 -14.82 -4.51
N ALA A 103 10.80 -14.20 -4.90
CA ALA A 103 10.82 -13.10 -5.85
C ALA A 103 10.40 -13.53 -7.27
N LEU A 104 10.85 -14.71 -7.73
CA LEU A 104 10.42 -15.28 -9.00
C LEU A 104 8.94 -15.65 -8.99
N ALA A 105 8.43 -16.20 -7.89
CA ALA A 105 7.02 -16.51 -7.75
C ALA A 105 6.13 -15.25 -7.78
N ALA A 106 6.61 -14.12 -7.24
CA ALA A 106 5.90 -12.84 -7.28
C ALA A 106 5.98 -12.13 -8.64
N LYS A 107 6.99 -12.46 -9.45
CA LYS A 107 7.16 -11.97 -10.82
C LYS A 107 6.17 -12.69 -11.74
N ASN A 108 4.93 -12.21 -11.72
CA ASN A 108 3.91 -12.56 -12.71
C ASN A 108 4.25 -11.95 -14.08
#